data_AF-A0A1Y2K2M4-F1
#
_entry.id   AF-A0A1Y2K2M4-F1
#
_cell.length_a   1.000
_cell.length_b   1.000
_cell.length_c   1.000
_cell.angle_alpha   90.00
_cell.angle_beta   90.00
_cell.angle_gamma   90.00
#
_symmetry.space_group_name_H-M   'P 1'
#
loop_
_entity.id
_entity.type
_entity.pdbx_description
1 polymer ?
#
loop_
_entity_poly.entity_id
_entity_poly.type
_entity_poly.pdbx_seq_one_letter_code
_entity_poly.pdbx_strand_id
1 'polypeptide(L)'
;MRDIPSIRMADGVETPVLYASAGVRRILALAYMLVWAWQEHRIAADLRGEQQSDRIVFLIDEIEAHLHPKWQRRIVQALRHVVEKLSPQARTQLIAATHSPLIMASIEPQFHEKTDRWFDLDLVDGKPQLRRMAFVKHGDAEGWLTSEAFDQKSSRAPEYEALMAEASWLVDERNPDVDASQIQEMSQRLINALDPKDAFLMRWRYIAQKKGWVTGAEGASRSAEGEPQ
;
A
#
# COMPACT_ATOMS: atom_id res chain seq x y z
N MET A 1 -3.77 31.04 32.14
CA MET A 1 -3.84 29.62 31.77
C MET A 1 -4.28 29.58 30.32
N ARG A 2 -3.48 29.05 29.38
CA ARG A 2 -3.94 28.86 27.99
C ARG A 2 -4.71 27.54 27.96
N ASP A 3 -5.99 27.58 27.64
CA ASP A 3 -6.77 26.38 27.40
C ASP A 3 -6.22 25.70 26.15
N ILE A 4 -5.61 24.53 26.34
CA ILE A 4 -5.12 23.70 25.23
C ILE A 4 -6.32 22.86 24.79
N PRO A 5 -6.74 22.93 23.52
CA PRO A 5 -7.83 22.10 23.04
C PRO A 5 -7.50 20.62 23.26
N SER A 6 -8.49 19.83 23.66
CA SER A 6 -8.39 18.38 23.83
C SER A 6 -9.22 17.65 22.79
N ILE A 7 -8.86 16.40 22.53
CA ILE A 7 -9.62 15.46 21.73
C ILE A 7 -9.90 14.21 22.55
N ARG A 8 -11.15 13.73 22.49
CA ARG A 8 -11.51 12.43 23.05
C ARG A 8 -11.00 11.32 22.15
N MET A 9 -10.10 10.51 22.68
CA MET A 9 -9.52 9.36 21.99
C MET A 9 -10.48 8.16 22.03
N ALA A 10 -10.18 7.11 21.25
CA ALA A 10 -11.05 5.92 21.14
C ALA A 10 -11.16 5.11 22.44
N ASP A 11 -10.17 5.25 23.33
CA ASP A 11 -10.16 4.71 24.70
C ASP A 11 -11.01 5.55 25.68
N GLY A 12 -11.62 6.65 25.21
CA GLY A 12 -12.42 7.56 26.01
C GLY A 12 -11.63 8.64 26.75
N VAL A 13 -10.29 8.65 26.64
CA VAL A 13 -9.43 9.61 27.35
C VAL A 13 -9.38 10.94 26.59
N GLU A 14 -9.65 12.04 27.30
CA GLU A 14 -9.43 13.39 26.79
C GLU A 14 -7.93 13.69 26.76
N THR A 15 -7.39 13.88 25.56
CA THR A 15 -5.96 14.12 25.35
C THR A 15 -5.76 15.53 24.80
N PRO A 16 -4.96 16.39 25.46
CA PRO A 16 -4.56 17.67 24.88
C PRO A 16 -3.90 17.48 23.52
N VAL A 17 -4.24 18.31 22.53
CA VAL A 17 -3.78 18.14 21.14
C VAL A 17 -2.25 18.10 21.03
N LEU A 18 -1.53 18.78 21.93
CA LEU A 18 -0.06 18.75 22.00
C LEU A 18 0.49 17.34 22.21
N TYR A 19 -0.22 16.51 22.98
CA TYR A 19 0.16 15.14 23.31
C TYR A 19 -0.48 14.10 22.38
N ALA A 20 -1.30 14.52 21.40
CA ALA A 20 -1.89 13.62 20.43
C ALA A 20 -0.82 13.10 19.44
N SER A 21 -1.07 11.93 18.85
CA SER A 21 -0.17 11.31 17.87
C SER A 21 0.01 12.20 16.63
N ALA A 22 1.11 12.03 15.90
CA ALA A 22 1.39 12.79 14.69
C ALA A 22 0.23 12.71 13.67
N GLY A 23 -0.34 11.51 13.48
CA GLY A 23 -1.51 11.31 12.63
C GLY A 23 -2.74 12.10 13.10
N VAL A 24 -3.07 12.07 14.40
CA VAL A 24 -4.19 12.87 14.95
C VAL A 24 -3.96 14.35 14.70
N ARG A 25 -2.75 14.86 15.03
CA ARG A 25 -2.41 16.27 14.82
C ARG A 25 -2.50 16.66 13.34
N ARG A 26 -2.08 15.79 12.42
CA ARG A 26 -2.17 16.02 10.97
C ARG A 26 -3.63 16.12 10.52
N ILE A 27 -4.50 15.20 10.95
CA ILE A 27 -5.92 15.24 10.62
C ILE A 27 -6.61 16.47 11.22
N LEU A 28 -6.27 16.84 12.45
CA LEU A 28 -6.79 18.06 13.08
C LEU A 28 -6.34 19.32 12.33
N ALA A 29 -5.06 19.39 11.94
CA ALA A 29 -4.54 20.51 11.17
C ALA A 29 -5.21 20.61 9.79
N LEU A 30 -5.43 19.48 9.11
CA LEU A 30 -6.14 19.42 7.85
C LEU A 30 -7.59 19.87 8.02
N ALA A 31 -8.32 19.34 8.99
CA ALA A 31 -9.70 19.75 9.27
C ALA A 31 -9.81 21.24 9.61
N TYR A 32 -8.91 21.76 10.44
CA TYR A 32 -8.83 23.18 10.75
C TYR A 32 -8.58 24.02 9.50
N MET A 33 -7.58 23.65 8.70
CA MET A 33 -7.25 24.36 7.46
C MET A 33 -8.44 24.40 6.49
N LEU A 34 -9.16 23.28 6.33
CA LEU A 34 -10.35 23.20 5.47
C LEU A 34 -11.46 24.15 5.93
N VAL A 35 -11.79 24.10 7.22
CA VAL A 35 -12.84 24.95 7.81
C VAL A 35 -12.44 26.42 7.73
N TRP A 36 -11.21 26.74 8.11
CA TRP A 36 -10.68 28.09 8.11
C TRP A 36 -10.64 28.69 6.69
N ALA A 37 -10.08 27.96 5.72
CA ALA A 37 -10.00 28.43 4.33
C ALA A 37 -11.38 28.70 3.74
N TRP A 38 -12.37 27.84 4.04
CA TRP A 38 -13.75 28.07 3.60
C TRP A 38 -14.38 29.28 4.29
N GLN A 39 -14.17 29.45 5.59
CA GLN A 39 -14.68 30.59 6.34
C GLN A 39 -14.10 31.91 5.85
N GLU A 40 -12.78 31.99 5.66
CA GLU A 40 -12.10 33.19 5.14
C GLU A 40 -12.57 33.52 3.72
N HIS A 41 -12.75 32.52 2.86
CA HIS A 41 -13.32 32.73 1.53
C HIS A 41 -14.71 33.36 1.58
N ARG A 42 -15.58 32.87 2.48
CA ARG A 42 -16.93 33.43 2.65
C ARG A 42 -16.90 34.89 3.12
N ILE A 43 -16.06 35.19 4.11
CA ILE A 43 -15.89 36.56 4.63
C ILE A 43 -15.35 37.48 3.52
N ALA A 44 -14.34 37.02 2.80
CA ALA A 44 -13.70 37.82 1.77
C ALA A 44 -14.62 38.08 0.56
N ALA A 45 -15.43 37.09 0.17
CA ALA A 45 -16.45 37.26 -0.87
C ALA A 45 -17.52 38.29 -0.46
N ASP A 46 -18.01 38.21 0.78
CA ASP A 46 -19.00 39.14 1.33
C ASP A 46 -18.46 40.58 1.37
N LEU A 47 -17.22 40.76 1.86
CA LEU A 47 -16.55 42.06 1.90
C LEU A 47 -16.31 42.68 0.51
N ARG A 48 -16.17 41.86 -0.53
CA ARG A 48 -16.01 42.33 -1.92
C ARG A 48 -17.33 42.46 -2.68
N GLY A 49 -18.46 42.05 -2.09
CA GLY A 49 -19.74 41.97 -2.80
C GLY A 49 -19.73 40.94 -3.94
N GLU A 50 -18.86 39.93 -3.84
CA GLU A 50 -18.73 38.85 -4.82
C GLU A 50 -19.58 37.65 -4.42
N GLN A 51 -19.98 36.85 -5.41
CA GLN A 51 -20.57 35.55 -5.11
C GLN A 51 -19.51 34.58 -4.60
N GLN A 52 -19.88 33.77 -3.62
CA GLN A 52 -19.03 32.69 -3.13
C GLN A 52 -18.74 31.72 -4.28
N SER A 53 -17.46 31.41 -4.48
CA SER A 53 -17.03 30.36 -5.43
C SER A 53 -17.80 29.07 -5.22
N ASP A 54 -18.33 28.51 -6.31
CA ASP A 54 -18.98 27.20 -6.36
C ASP A 54 -17.97 26.07 -6.64
N ARG A 55 -16.66 26.35 -6.56
CA ARG A 55 -15.59 25.39 -6.85
C ARG A 55 -14.53 25.40 -5.77
N ILE A 56 -14.13 24.21 -5.34
CA ILE A 56 -13.07 23.98 -4.38
C ILE A 56 -12.10 22.97 -4.97
N VAL A 57 -10.82 23.33 -5.07
CA VAL A 57 -9.74 22.44 -5.54
C VAL A 57 -8.80 22.15 -4.38
N PHE A 58 -8.58 20.88 -4.11
CA PHE A 58 -7.57 20.40 -3.18
C PHE A 58 -6.37 19.86 -3.95
N LEU A 59 -5.19 20.37 -3.60
CA LEU A 59 -3.93 19.79 -4.02
C LEU A 59 -3.21 19.31 -2.76
N ILE A 60 -3.10 18.00 -2.60
CA ILE A 60 -2.50 17.38 -1.41
C ILE A 60 -1.36 16.49 -1.85
N ASP A 61 -0.15 16.89 -1.52
CA ASP A 61 1.00 16.02 -1.62
C ASP A 61 1.06 15.09 -0.41
N GLU A 62 1.51 13.86 -0.63
CA GLU A 62 1.54 12.78 0.36
C GLU A 62 0.28 12.74 1.24
N ILE A 63 -0.87 12.46 0.63
CA ILE A 63 -2.18 12.44 1.32
C ILE A 63 -2.20 11.48 2.54
N GLU A 64 -1.32 10.49 2.56
CA GLU A 64 -1.10 9.52 3.62
C GLU A 64 -0.11 9.96 4.73
N ALA A 65 0.56 11.11 4.59
CA ALA A 65 1.70 11.48 5.43
C ALA A 65 1.38 11.37 6.94
N HIS A 66 2.21 10.61 7.66
CA HIS A 66 2.06 10.31 9.09
C HIS A 66 0.74 9.62 9.50
N LEU A 67 -0.04 9.12 8.55
CA LEU A 67 -1.26 8.36 8.84
C LEU A 67 -0.93 6.88 9.03
N HIS A 68 -1.52 6.31 10.08
CA HIS A 68 -1.51 4.86 10.29
C HIS A 68 -2.16 4.14 9.08
N PRO A 69 -1.72 2.93 8.67
CA PRO A 69 -2.28 2.19 7.53
C PRO A 69 -3.81 2.10 7.51
N LYS A 70 -4.43 1.89 8.68
CA LYS A 70 -5.90 1.89 8.86
C LYS A 70 -6.56 3.19 8.39
N TRP A 71 -5.90 4.33 8.53
CA TRP A 71 -6.42 5.65 8.16
C TRP A 71 -6.11 5.99 6.71
N GLN A 72 -4.97 5.55 6.17
CA GLN A 72 -4.66 5.66 4.74
C GLN A 72 -5.81 5.09 3.91
N ARG A 73 -6.32 3.91 4.28
CA ARG A 73 -7.47 3.26 3.61
C ARG A 73 -8.79 4.03 3.63
N ARG A 74 -8.88 5.16 4.36
CA ARG A 74 -10.11 5.94 4.56
C ARG A 74 -9.96 7.42 4.24
N ILE A 75 -8.74 7.94 4.10
CA ILE A 75 -8.50 9.39 4.06
C ILE A 75 -9.15 10.08 2.87
N VAL A 76 -9.06 9.48 1.68
CA VAL A 76 -9.64 10.05 0.45
C VAL A 76 -11.15 10.22 0.60
N GLN A 77 -11.83 9.18 1.10
CA GLN A 77 -13.26 9.26 1.33
C GLN A 77 -13.61 10.21 2.46
N ALA A 78 -12.87 10.19 3.56
CA ALA A 78 -13.09 11.12 4.67
C ALA A 78 -13.02 12.58 4.19
N LEU A 79 -12.05 12.91 3.34
CA LEU A 79 -11.93 14.24 2.75
C LEU A 79 -13.11 14.59 1.85
N ARG A 80 -13.52 13.69 0.95
CA ARG A 80 -14.72 13.92 0.12
C ARG A 80 -15.97 14.23 0.96
N HIS A 81 -16.23 13.43 2.00
CA HIS A 81 -17.36 13.64 2.91
C HIS A 81 -17.27 14.95 3.69
N VAL A 82 -16.07 15.38 4.11
CA VAL A 82 -15.90 16.66 4.82
C VAL A 82 -16.25 17.82 3.89
N VAL A 83 -15.78 17.79 2.65
CA VAL A 83 -16.01 18.90 1.72
C VAL A 83 -17.49 18.98 1.31
N GLU A 84 -18.13 17.83 1.06
CA GLU A 84 -19.58 17.75 0.82
C GLU A 84 -20.39 18.37 1.97
N LYS A 85 -19.93 18.22 3.21
CA LYS A 85 -20.58 18.86 4.39
C LYS A 85 -20.29 20.35 4.50
N LEU A 86 -19.06 20.79 4.20
CA LEU A 86 -18.66 22.19 4.32
C LEU A 86 -19.35 23.07 3.28
N SER A 87 -19.53 22.55 2.07
CA SER A 87 -20.20 23.26 0.98
C SER A 87 -20.96 22.29 0.07
N PRO A 88 -22.22 21.96 0.41
CA PRO A 88 -23.02 21.00 -0.35
C PRO A 88 -23.26 21.38 -1.81
N GLN A 89 -23.12 22.68 -2.12
CA GLN A 89 -23.36 23.24 -3.45
C GLN A 89 -22.05 23.42 -4.25
N ALA A 90 -20.88 23.31 -3.60
CA ALA A 90 -19.61 23.46 -4.29
C ALA A 90 -19.20 22.17 -5.02
N ARG A 91 -18.70 22.35 -6.24
CA ARG A 91 -18.02 21.31 -7.00
C ARG A 91 -16.60 21.15 -6.48
N THR A 92 -16.24 19.92 -6.13
CA THR A 92 -14.98 19.61 -5.47
C THR A 92 -14.07 18.83 -6.43
N GLN A 93 -12.81 19.24 -6.51
CA GLN A 93 -11.78 18.50 -7.22
C GLN A 93 -10.66 18.18 -6.25
N LEU A 94 -10.34 16.89 -6.10
CA LEU A 94 -9.20 16.44 -5.31
C LEU A 94 -8.11 15.98 -6.27
N ILE A 95 -6.96 16.63 -6.18
CA ILE A 95 -5.70 16.23 -6.80
C ILE A 95 -4.79 15.81 -5.65
N ALA A 96 -4.45 14.53 -5.59
CA ALA A 96 -3.63 13.98 -4.53
C ALA A 96 -2.45 13.22 -5.11
N ALA A 97 -1.27 13.38 -4.51
CA ALA A 97 -0.11 12.54 -4.73
C ALA A 97 0.06 11.57 -3.55
N THR A 98 0.58 10.38 -3.83
CA THR A 98 0.75 9.32 -2.85
C THR A 98 1.88 8.38 -3.27
N HIS A 99 2.64 7.91 -2.29
CA HIS A 99 3.56 6.77 -2.42
C HIS A 99 3.01 5.53 -1.72
N SER A 100 1.73 5.55 -1.32
CA SER A 100 1.11 4.46 -0.60
C SER A 100 0.22 3.59 -1.49
N PRO A 101 0.54 2.30 -1.67
CA PRO A 101 -0.36 1.37 -2.35
C PRO A 101 -1.68 1.16 -1.59
N LEU A 102 -1.72 1.45 -0.28
CA LEU A 102 -2.97 1.41 0.50
C LEU A 102 -3.96 2.49 0.07
N ILE A 103 -3.47 3.64 -0.38
CA ILE A 103 -4.31 4.70 -0.94
C ILE A 103 -4.92 4.22 -2.26
N MET A 104 -4.09 3.70 -3.17
CA MET A 104 -4.55 3.18 -4.47
C MET A 104 -5.59 2.07 -4.31
N ALA A 105 -5.29 1.07 -3.47
CA ALA A 105 -6.24 -0.01 -3.16
C ALA A 105 -7.55 0.51 -2.54
N SER A 106 -7.52 1.61 -1.78
CA SER A 106 -8.73 2.20 -1.19
C SER A 106 -9.60 2.98 -2.19
N ILE A 107 -8.98 3.53 -3.24
CA ILE A 107 -9.66 4.27 -4.30
C ILE A 107 -10.27 3.33 -5.32
N GLU A 108 -9.64 2.18 -5.58
CA GLU A 108 -10.03 1.24 -6.64
C GLU A 108 -11.54 0.90 -6.71
N PRO A 109 -12.26 0.63 -5.60
CA PRO A 109 -13.69 0.33 -5.66
C PRO A 109 -14.57 1.53 -6.05
N GLN A 110 -14.01 2.74 -5.98
CA GLN A 110 -14.71 4.01 -6.10
C GLN A 110 -14.24 4.83 -7.29
N PHE A 111 -13.25 4.32 -8.04
CA PHE A 111 -12.70 4.97 -9.21
C PHE A 111 -13.70 4.91 -10.38
N HIS A 112 -14.02 6.07 -10.95
CA HIS A 112 -14.90 6.21 -12.09
C HIS A 112 -14.12 6.76 -13.29
N GLU A 113 -13.86 5.93 -14.30
CA GLU A 113 -13.08 6.31 -15.49
C GLU A 113 -13.60 7.54 -16.25
N LYS A 114 -14.85 7.94 -16.06
CA LYS A 114 -15.40 9.15 -16.69
C LYS A 114 -14.94 10.43 -16.00
N THR A 115 -14.85 10.42 -14.67
CA THR A 115 -14.55 11.61 -13.86
C THR A 115 -13.14 11.60 -13.31
N ASP A 116 -12.56 10.42 -13.11
CA ASP A 116 -11.32 10.23 -12.38
C ASP A 116 -10.17 9.98 -13.34
N ARG A 117 -8.98 10.37 -12.88
CA ARG A 117 -7.73 10.28 -13.64
C ARG A 117 -6.64 9.84 -12.68
N TRP A 118 -5.84 8.87 -13.11
CA TRP A 118 -4.60 8.48 -12.46
C TRP A 118 -3.46 8.90 -13.39
N PHE A 119 -2.47 9.56 -12.79
CA PHE A 119 -1.19 9.87 -13.42
C PHE A 119 -0.04 9.23 -12.65
N ASP A 120 0.92 8.74 -13.40
CA ASP A 120 2.22 8.31 -12.89
C ASP A 120 3.21 9.47 -13.03
N LEU A 121 3.94 9.77 -11.96
CA LEU A 121 4.92 10.85 -11.88
C LEU A 121 6.31 10.26 -11.66
N ASP A 122 7.15 10.38 -12.67
CA ASP A 122 8.42 9.66 -12.74
C ASP A 122 9.54 10.55 -13.30
N LEU A 123 10.79 10.16 -13.10
CA LEU A 123 11.97 10.89 -13.56
C LEU A 123 12.59 10.18 -14.78
N VAL A 124 12.29 10.65 -15.98
CA VAL A 124 12.83 10.11 -17.24
C VAL A 124 13.93 11.04 -17.76
N ASP A 125 15.14 10.50 -17.94
CA ASP A 125 16.32 11.27 -18.37
C ASP A 125 16.60 12.51 -17.51
N GLY A 126 16.39 12.38 -16.19
CA GLY A 126 16.58 13.46 -15.23
C GLY A 126 15.51 14.56 -15.28
N LYS A 127 14.40 14.36 -16.00
CA LYS A 127 13.29 15.31 -16.08
C LYS A 127 11.99 14.69 -15.54
N PRO A 128 11.23 15.42 -14.72
CA PRO A 128 9.95 14.93 -14.24
C PRO A 128 8.98 14.80 -15.42
N GLN A 129 8.36 13.64 -15.54
CA GLN A 129 7.32 13.35 -16.51
C GLN A 129 6.06 12.90 -15.79
N LEU A 130 4.94 13.47 -16.20
CA LEU A 130 3.61 13.09 -15.73
C LEU A 130 2.90 12.33 -16.86
N ARG A 131 2.69 11.03 -16.68
CA ARG A 131 2.04 10.16 -17.66
C ARG A 131 0.63 9.82 -17.22
N ARG A 132 -0.35 9.99 -18.09
CA ARG A 132 -1.73 9.53 -17.81
C ARG A 132 -1.79 8.01 -18.01
N MET A 133 -2.23 7.32 -16.97
CA MET A 133 -2.38 5.87 -16.99
C MET A 133 -3.82 5.45 -17.30
N ALA A 134 -3.98 4.28 -17.91
CA ALA A 134 -5.25 3.57 -17.91
C ALA A 134 -5.47 2.97 -16.51
N PHE A 135 -6.69 3.05 -15.99
CA PHE A 135 -6.97 2.51 -14.66
C PHE A 135 -7.21 1.00 -14.75
N VAL A 136 -6.30 0.21 -14.19
CA VAL A 136 -6.44 -1.24 -14.08
C VAL A 136 -6.58 -1.60 -12.60
N LYS A 137 -7.48 -2.53 -12.29
CA LYS A 137 -7.67 -3.02 -10.92
C LYS A 137 -6.55 -4.00 -10.56
N HIS A 138 -5.94 -3.79 -9.40
CA HIS A 138 -4.94 -4.67 -8.82
C HIS A 138 -5.43 -5.39 -7.56
N GLY A 139 -6.63 -5.04 -7.06
CA GLY A 139 -7.35 -5.76 -6.01
C GLY A 139 -6.94 -5.35 -4.60
N ASP A 140 -5.65 -5.44 -4.28
CA ASP A 140 -5.13 -5.14 -2.94
C ASP A 140 -3.81 -4.34 -2.97
N ALA A 141 -3.30 -4.02 -1.79
CA ALA A 141 -2.09 -3.21 -1.66
C ALA A 141 -0.83 -3.93 -2.19
N GLU A 142 -0.78 -5.26 -2.17
CA GLU A 142 0.36 -6.01 -2.73
C GLU A 142 0.31 -5.98 -4.27
N GLY A 143 -0.87 -6.18 -4.85
CA GLY A 143 -1.09 -6.05 -6.29
C GLY A 143 -0.78 -4.64 -6.79
N TRP A 144 -1.17 -3.60 -6.02
CA TRP A 144 -0.80 -2.22 -6.33
C TRP A 144 0.70 -2.00 -6.19
N LEU A 145 1.32 -2.41 -5.08
CA LEU A 145 2.76 -2.25 -4.84
C LEU A 145 3.60 -2.86 -5.97
N THR A 146 3.18 -4.01 -6.49
CA THR A 146 3.90 -4.72 -7.56
C THR A 146 3.52 -4.31 -8.98
N SER A 147 2.69 -3.26 -9.13
CA SER A 147 2.30 -2.74 -10.44
C SER A 147 3.25 -1.64 -10.93
N GLU A 148 3.02 -1.21 -12.17
CA GLU A 148 3.67 -0.04 -12.79
C GLU A 148 3.48 1.27 -12.00
N ALA A 149 2.60 1.29 -10.99
CA ALA A 149 2.39 2.47 -10.15
C ALA A 149 3.54 2.72 -9.14
N PHE A 150 4.29 1.68 -8.76
CA PHE A 150 5.34 1.78 -7.73
C PHE A 150 6.66 1.12 -8.15
N ASP A 151 6.71 0.52 -9.35
CA ASP A 151 7.87 -0.11 -9.96
C ASP A 151 8.58 -1.16 -9.08
N GLN A 152 7.86 -1.74 -8.12
CA GLN A 152 8.41 -2.81 -7.29
C GLN A 152 8.18 -4.16 -7.94
N LYS A 153 9.22 -4.99 -7.99
CA LYS A 153 9.14 -6.36 -8.50
C LYS A 153 8.53 -7.33 -7.49
N SER A 154 8.59 -6.98 -6.20
CA SER A 154 8.06 -7.78 -5.11
C SER A 154 7.61 -6.92 -3.94
N SER A 155 6.78 -7.52 -3.10
CA SER A 155 6.45 -7.04 -1.75
C SER A 155 7.45 -7.51 -0.69
N ARG A 156 8.46 -8.29 -1.11
CA ARG A 156 9.42 -8.96 -0.23
C ARG A 156 10.58 -8.05 0.15
N ALA A 157 11.25 -8.42 1.24
CA ALA A 157 12.51 -7.79 1.60
C ALA A 157 13.57 -8.03 0.50
N PRO A 158 14.46 -7.05 0.22
CA PRO A 158 15.49 -7.18 -0.81
C PRO A 158 16.36 -8.43 -0.67
N GLU A 159 16.64 -8.86 0.56
CA GLU A 159 17.42 -10.08 0.84
C GLU A 159 16.70 -11.34 0.37
N TYR A 160 15.37 -11.39 0.52
CA TYR A 160 14.56 -12.49 0.03
C TYR A 160 14.39 -12.45 -1.48
N GLU A 161 14.30 -11.26 -2.08
CA GLU A 161 14.33 -11.14 -3.55
C GLU A 161 15.62 -11.68 -4.14
N ALA A 162 16.77 -11.31 -3.57
CA ALA A 162 18.08 -11.79 -4.00
C ALA A 162 18.20 -13.31 -3.86
N LEU A 163 17.77 -13.86 -2.72
CA LEU A 163 17.74 -15.32 -2.49
C LEU A 163 16.86 -16.04 -3.52
N MET A 164 15.68 -15.49 -3.82
CA MET A 164 14.77 -16.07 -4.81
C MET A 164 15.34 -15.97 -6.22
N ALA A 165 15.99 -14.87 -6.58
CA ALA A 165 16.65 -14.71 -7.87
C ALA A 165 17.78 -15.73 -8.05
N GLU A 166 18.60 -15.93 -7.03
CA GLU A 166 19.67 -16.93 -7.01
C GLU A 166 19.10 -18.35 -7.17
N ALA A 167 18.05 -18.68 -6.42
CA ALA A 167 17.35 -19.96 -6.55
C ALA A 167 16.78 -20.13 -7.96
N SER A 168 16.06 -19.13 -8.50
CA SER A 168 15.50 -19.19 -9.85
C SER A 168 16.58 -19.39 -10.92
N TRP A 169 17.73 -18.73 -10.81
CA TRP A 169 18.87 -18.94 -11.71
C TRP A 169 19.46 -20.35 -11.61
N LEU A 170 19.52 -20.91 -10.41
CA LEU A 170 20.05 -22.25 -10.19
C LEU A 170 19.22 -23.35 -10.87
N VAL A 171 17.93 -23.12 -11.10
CA VAL A 171 17.04 -24.12 -11.73
C VAL A 171 16.70 -23.80 -13.19
N ASP A 172 17.21 -22.68 -13.70
CA ASP A 172 17.05 -22.22 -15.08
C ASP A 172 17.71 -23.18 -16.07
N GLU A 173 17.04 -23.48 -17.19
CA GLU A 173 17.54 -24.41 -18.21
C GLU A 173 18.80 -23.90 -18.92
N ARG A 174 19.06 -22.59 -18.86
CA ARG A 174 20.26 -21.95 -19.41
C ARG A 174 21.49 -22.11 -18.52
N ASN A 175 21.35 -22.70 -17.34
CA ASN A 175 22.46 -22.95 -16.43
C ASN A 175 22.96 -24.40 -16.63
N PRO A 176 24.10 -24.60 -17.33
CA PRO A 176 24.53 -25.92 -17.77
C PRO A 176 25.18 -26.77 -16.67
N ASP A 177 25.57 -26.17 -15.53
CA ASP A 177 26.48 -26.78 -14.54
C ASP A 177 25.86 -26.86 -13.14
N VAL A 178 24.59 -27.28 -13.05
CA VAL A 178 23.87 -27.37 -11.77
C VAL A 178 24.13 -28.72 -11.10
N ASP A 179 24.80 -28.69 -9.95
CA ASP A 179 25.02 -29.88 -9.11
C ASP A 179 23.90 -30.07 -8.09
N ALA A 180 23.60 -31.33 -7.75
CA ALA A 180 22.62 -31.70 -6.73
C ALA A 180 22.99 -31.13 -5.35
N SER A 181 24.28 -31.00 -5.04
CA SER A 181 24.76 -30.37 -3.80
C SER A 181 24.34 -28.90 -3.68
N GLN A 182 24.44 -28.14 -4.78
CA GLN A 182 24.02 -26.74 -4.84
C GLN A 182 22.50 -26.60 -4.64
N ILE A 183 21.72 -27.50 -5.23
CA ILE A 183 20.27 -27.54 -5.06
C ILE A 183 19.90 -27.85 -3.60
N GLN A 184 20.60 -28.78 -2.95
CA GLN A 184 20.36 -29.13 -1.55
C GLN A 184 20.71 -27.98 -0.61
N GLU A 185 21.85 -27.32 -0.83
CA GLU A 185 22.25 -26.13 -0.08
C GLU A 185 21.23 -24.99 -0.24
N MET A 186 20.84 -24.68 -1.48
CA MET A 186 19.82 -23.67 -1.76
C MET A 186 18.48 -24.03 -1.11
N SER A 187 18.08 -25.30 -1.15
CA SER A 187 16.86 -25.77 -0.48
C SER A 187 16.91 -25.50 1.02
N GLN A 188 18.04 -25.76 1.69
CA GLN A 188 18.17 -25.49 3.12
C GLN A 188 18.10 -23.99 3.42
N ARG A 189 18.74 -23.16 2.60
CA ARG A 189 18.67 -21.69 2.72
C ARG A 189 17.23 -21.19 2.59
N LEU A 190 16.48 -21.69 1.60
CA LEU A 190 15.07 -21.32 1.39
C LEU A 190 14.16 -21.80 2.53
N ILE A 191 14.35 -23.02 3.05
CA ILE A 191 13.58 -23.55 4.17
C ILE A 191 13.82 -22.73 5.45
N ASN A 192 15.06 -22.30 5.68
CA ASN A 192 15.40 -21.49 6.85
C ASN A 192 14.87 -20.05 6.75
N ALA A 193 14.77 -19.51 5.54
CA ALA A 193 14.37 -18.12 5.31
C ALA A 193 12.85 -17.92 5.13
N LEU A 194 12.14 -18.88 4.55
CA LEU A 194 10.76 -18.71 4.11
C LEU A 194 9.76 -19.48 4.98
N ASP A 195 8.53 -19.00 5.04
CA ASP A 195 7.42 -19.72 5.67
C ASP A 195 7.21 -21.08 4.97
N PRO A 196 6.91 -22.17 5.71
CA PRO A 196 6.65 -23.48 5.11
C PRO A 196 5.51 -23.49 4.06
N LYS A 197 4.58 -22.54 4.13
CA LYS A 197 3.47 -22.36 3.20
C LYS A 197 3.77 -21.34 2.10
N ASP A 198 4.98 -20.81 2.03
CA ASP A 198 5.38 -19.84 1.03
C ASP A 198 5.24 -20.43 -0.39
N ALA A 199 4.54 -19.71 -1.25
CA ALA A 199 4.26 -20.17 -2.61
C ALA A 199 5.53 -20.40 -3.44
N PHE A 200 6.60 -19.62 -3.22
CA PHE A 200 7.88 -19.84 -3.88
C PHE A 200 8.53 -21.13 -3.39
N LEU A 201 8.55 -21.37 -2.08
CA LEU A 201 9.12 -22.59 -1.50
C LEU A 201 8.37 -23.85 -1.97
N MET A 202 7.05 -23.78 -2.08
CA MET A 202 6.25 -24.88 -2.65
C MET A 202 6.64 -25.18 -4.10
N ARG A 203 6.76 -24.14 -4.94
CA ARG A 203 7.19 -24.30 -6.35
C ARG A 203 8.61 -24.85 -6.46
N TRP A 204 9.53 -24.37 -5.63
CA TRP A 204 10.89 -24.87 -5.55
C TRP A 204 10.93 -26.37 -5.28
N ARG A 205 10.22 -26.82 -4.23
CA ARG A 205 10.12 -28.25 -3.87
C ARG A 205 9.57 -29.09 -5.02
N TYR A 206 8.54 -28.61 -5.69
CA TYR A 206 7.96 -29.28 -6.85
C TYR A 206 8.98 -29.44 -8.00
N ILE A 207 9.72 -28.38 -8.33
CA ILE A 207 10.76 -28.42 -9.38
C ILE A 207 11.88 -29.39 -8.99
N ALA A 208 12.37 -29.30 -7.75
CA ALA A 208 13.45 -30.14 -7.26
C ALA A 208 13.07 -31.64 -7.24
N GLN A 209 11.82 -31.95 -6.87
CA GLN A 209 11.30 -33.33 -6.92
C GLN A 209 11.16 -33.82 -8.37
N LYS A 210 10.64 -32.99 -9.29
CA LYS A 210 10.47 -33.36 -10.71
C LYS A 210 11.80 -33.64 -11.40
N LYS A 211 12.86 -32.90 -11.05
CA LYS A 211 14.21 -33.11 -11.59
C LYS A 211 15.01 -34.21 -10.85
N GLY A 212 14.41 -34.85 -9.84
CA GLY A 212 15.03 -35.95 -9.09
C GLY A 212 16.13 -35.53 -8.11
N TRP A 213 16.27 -34.23 -7.83
CA TRP A 213 17.30 -33.68 -6.93
C TRP A 213 16.95 -33.80 -5.45
N VAL A 214 15.68 -34.04 -5.16
CA VAL A 214 15.19 -34.33 -3.81
C VAL A 214 14.29 -35.55 -3.91
N THR A 215 14.66 -36.64 -3.25
CA THR A 215 13.78 -37.79 -3.06
C THR A 215 12.58 -37.30 -2.25
N GLY A 216 11.40 -37.27 -2.86
CA GLY A 216 10.16 -37.00 -2.15
C GLY A 216 10.12 -37.91 -0.92
N ALA A 217 9.87 -37.32 0.25
CA ALA A 217 9.73 -38.09 1.48
C ALA A 217 8.76 -39.25 1.20
N GLU A 218 9.31 -40.47 1.29
CA GLU A 218 8.57 -41.70 1.14
C GLU A 218 7.35 -41.66 2.05
N GLY A 219 6.23 -42.17 1.53
CA GLY A 219 5.20 -42.66 2.41
C GLY A 219 5.82 -43.70 3.32
N ALA A 220 5.99 -43.36 4.61
CA ALA A 220 6.14 -44.34 5.65
C ALA A 220 4.80 -45.10 5.76
N SER A 221 4.72 -46.17 4.98
CA SER A 221 3.80 -47.27 5.10
C SER A 221 3.58 -47.63 6.57
N ARG A 222 2.34 -47.56 7.06
CA ARG A 222 1.56 -48.75 7.45
C ARG A 222 2.29 -50.05 7.12
N SER A 223 2.87 -50.71 8.12
CA SER A 223 2.76 -52.17 8.35
C SER A 223 3.52 -52.60 9.61
N ALA A 224 2.79 -53.24 10.51
CA ALA A 224 3.19 -54.39 11.33
C ALA A 224 4.25 -54.22 12.45
N GLU A 225 3.76 -53.98 13.67
CA GLU A 225 4.14 -54.72 14.88
C GLU A 225 2.80 -55.06 15.56
N GLY A 226 2.35 -56.30 15.73
CA GLY A 226 3.09 -57.48 16.19
C GLY A 226 2.73 -57.71 17.66
N GLU A 227 1.53 -58.28 17.90
CA GLU A 227 1.23 -58.94 19.19
C GLU A 227 2.32 -59.97 19.50
N PRO A 228 2.63 -60.16 20.79
CA PRO A 228 2.50 -61.54 21.28
C PRO A 228 1.93 -61.65 22.69
N GLN A 229 0.97 -62.59 22.78
CA GLN A 229 0.70 -63.60 23.83
C GLN A 229 0.56 -63.18 25.29
#